data_AF-A0A5B2Z1N0-F1
#
_entry.id   AF-A0A5B2Z1N0-F1
#
_cell.length_a   1.000
_cell.length_b   1.000
_cell.length_c   1.000
_cell.angle_alpha   90.00
_cell.angle_beta   90.00
_cell.angle_gamma   90.00
#
_symmetry.space_group_name_H-M   'P 1'
#
loop_
_entity.id
_entity.type
_entity.pdbx_description
1 polymer ?
#
loop_
_entity_poly.entity_id
_entity_poly.type
_entity_poly.pdbx_seq_one_letter_code
_entity_poly.pdbx_strand_id
1 'polypeptide(L)'
;MIESGKMAEVISFKMKEAKFSLVPAYQKLEEILILYKNNGQEIDLIMPALFEIDIEHNKTIPDGRSIWFAYAEVLHDDLCDPTGNLHQIISSNNPASGSEVIQAIIDKLKLPQSSALIVAPLAGSMLSLGVNAFCRHPVARSE
;
A
#
# COMPACT_ATOMS: atom_id res chain seq x y z
N MET A 1 -8.70 8.35 -8.19
CA MET A 1 -7.46 7.90 -8.85
C MET A 1 -6.39 8.99 -8.95
N ILE A 2 -6.58 10.11 -9.65
CA ILE A 2 -5.52 11.14 -9.84
C ILE A 2 -4.93 11.66 -8.52
N GLU A 3 -5.77 12.03 -7.56
CA GLU A 3 -5.31 12.57 -6.26
C GLU A 3 -4.58 11.51 -5.43
N SER A 4 -5.10 10.29 -5.40
CA SER A 4 -4.45 9.14 -4.75
C SER A 4 -3.11 8.81 -5.40
N GLY A 5 -3.01 8.89 -6.73
CA GLY A 5 -1.75 8.68 -7.46
C GLY A 5 -0.69 9.72 -7.10
N LYS A 6 -1.07 11.01 -7.06
CA LYS A 6 -0.18 12.07 -6.58
C LYS A 6 0.23 11.84 -5.13
N MET A 7 -0.66 11.34 -4.28
CA MET A 7 -0.33 10.99 -2.90
C MET A 7 0.73 9.87 -2.84
N ALA A 8 0.61 8.82 -3.66
CA ALA A 8 1.60 7.76 -3.75
C ALA A 8 2.99 8.31 -4.16
N GLU A 9 3.03 9.23 -5.13
CA GLU A 9 4.26 9.89 -5.56
C GLU A 9 4.88 10.75 -4.45
N VAL A 10 4.06 11.51 -3.71
CA VAL A 10 4.52 12.31 -2.56
C VAL A 10 5.07 11.41 -1.45
N ILE A 11 4.41 10.29 -1.15
CA ILE A 11 4.90 9.33 -0.15
C ILE A 11 6.22 8.72 -0.61
N SER A 12 6.31 8.33 -1.88
CA SER A 12 7.54 7.80 -2.47
C SER A 12 8.70 8.78 -2.32
N PHE A 13 8.47 10.06 -2.62
CA PHE A 13 9.44 11.13 -2.43
C PHE A 13 9.87 11.29 -0.96
N LYS A 14 8.91 11.39 -0.03
CA LYS A 14 9.21 11.49 1.41
C LYS A 14 10.01 10.31 1.93
N MET A 15 9.71 9.10 1.46
CA MET A 15 10.48 7.91 1.81
C MET A 15 11.91 7.98 1.28
N LYS A 16 12.12 8.46 0.05
CA LYS A 16 13.47 8.67 -0.50
C LYS A 16 14.27 9.68 0.34
N GLU A 17 13.66 10.79 0.74
CA GLU A 17 14.28 11.77 1.65
C GLU A 17 14.59 11.14 3.03
N ALA A 18 13.73 10.27 3.51
CA ALA A 18 13.89 9.52 4.76
C ALA A 18 14.77 8.25 4.61
N LYS A 19 15.65 8.19 3.61
CA LYS A 19 16.57 7.06 3.35
C LYS A 19 15.83 5.71 3.24
N PHE A 20 14.71 5.71 2.52
CA PHE A 20 13.86 4.55 2.28
C PHE A 20 13.16 3.99 3.53
N SER A 21 13.06 4.76 4.61
CA SER A 21 12.24 4.41 5.77
C SER A 21 10.77 4.26 5.38
N LEU A 22 10.09 3.22 5.88
CA LEU A 22 8.66 2.99 5.70
C LEU A 22 7.77 3.89 6.58
N VAL A 23 8.36 4.60 7.54
CA VAL A 23 7.62 5.47 8.49
C VAL A 23 6.68 6.46 7.80
N PRO A 24 7.05 7.17 6.72
CA PRO A 24 6.12 8.06 6.01
C PRO A 24 4.89 7.35 5.43
N ALA A 25 5.03 6.09 4.99
CA ALA A 25 3.92 5.30 4.48
C ALA A 25 2.99 4.86 5.62
N TYR A 26 3.56 4.38 6.73
CA TYR A 26 2.79 3.97 7.93
C TYR A 26 2.00 5.13 8.51
N GLN A 27 2.66 6.28 8.72
CA GLN A 27 2.00 7.49 9.24
C GLN A 27 0.86 7.93 8.33
N LYS A 28 1.06 7.87 7.01
CA LYS A 28 0.01 8.29 6.08
C LYS A 28 -1.18 7.33 6.05
N LEU A 29 -0.94 6.02 6.17
CA LEU A 29 -2.02 5.04 6.35
C LEU A 29 -2.81 5.33 7.62
N GLU A 30 -2.12 5.54 8.74
CA GLU A 30 -2.75 5.82 10.02
C GLU A 30 -3.61 7.09 9.98
N GLU A 31 -3.10 8.18 9.38
CA GLU A 31 -3.86 9.42 9.15
C GLU A 31 -5.18 9.16 8.38
N ILE A 32 -5.14 8.31 7.34
CA ILE A 32 -6.32 8.00 6.52
C ILE A 32 -7.31 7.16 7.31
N LEU A 33 -6.84 6.18 8.08
CA LEU A 33 -7.69 5.36 8.94
C LEU A 33 -8.37 6.20 10.02
N ILE A 34 -7.64 7.13 10.65
CA ILE A 34 -8.20 8.10 11.60
C ILE A 34 -9.26 8.97 10.95
N LEU A 35 -9.01 9.47 9.73
CA LEU A 35 -9.98 10.26 8.98
C LEU A 35 -11.26 9.47 8.72
N TYR A 36 -11.14 8.21 8.29
CA TYR A 36 -12.29 7.35 8.02
C TYR A 36 -13.10 7.07 9.29
N LYS A 37 -12.42 6.74 10.38
CA LYS A 37 -13.03 6.57 11.70
C LYS A 37 -13.81 7.82 12.13
N ASN A 38 -13.19 9.00 12.03
CA ASN A 38 -13.81 10.26 12.44
C ASN A 38 -15.02 10.65 11.57
N ASN A 39 -15.06 10.19 10.32
CA ASN A 39 -16.15 10.43 9.39
C ASN A 39 -17.23 9.33 9.43
N GLY A 40 -17.11 8.34 10.34
CA GLY A 40 -18.05 7.22 10.42
C GLY A 40 -18.03 6.30 9.20
N GLN A 41 -16.92 6.27 8.45
CA GLN A 41 -16.77 5.39 7.30
C GLN A 41 -16.44 3.97 7.74
N GLU A 42 -17.14 2.99 7.18
CA GLU A 42 -16.91 1.57 7.45
C GLU A 42 -15.69 1.07 6.68
N ILE A 43 -14.57 0.92 7.38
CA ILE A 43 -13.31 0.46 6.79
C ILE A 43 -13.48 -0.91 6.12
N ASP A 44 -14.32 -1.80 6.65
CA ASP A 44 -14.61 -3.13 6.07
C ASP A 44 -15.18 -3.05 4.65
N LEU A 45 -15.94 -2.01 4.34
CA LEU A 45 -16.51 -1.79 3.00
C LEU A 45 -15.47 -1.22 2.03
N ILE A 46 -14.44 -0.56 2.57
CA ILE A 46 -13.38 0.07 1.78
C ILE A 46 -12.22 -0.91 1.61
N MET A 47 -11.92 -1.72 2.61
CA MET A 47 -10.88 -2.73 2.59
C MET A 47 -11.46 -4.03 3.11
N PRO A 48 -12.19 -4.77 2.25
CA PRO A 48 -12.68 -6.08 2.63
C PRO A 48 -11.51 -6.92 3.13
N ALA A 49 -11.72 -7.60 4.26
CA ALA A 49 -10.69 -8.33 4.97
C ALA A 49 -9.89 -9.24 4.04
N LEU A 50 -8.58 -8.98 3.98
CA LEU A 50 -7.64 -10.06 3.77
C LEU A 50 -7.60 -10.86 5.08
N PHE A 51 -7.45 -12.18 4.99
CA PHE A 51 -7.60 -13.15 6.10
C PHE A 51 -6.76 -12.86 7.37
N GLU A 52 -5.87 -11.87 7.34
CA GLU A 52 -4.90 -11.54 8.39
C GLU A 52 -5.01 -10.12 8.95
N ILE A 53 -5.93 -9.29 8.43
CA ILE A 53 -6.12 -7.94 8.96
C ILE A 53 -7.12 -8.01 10.12
N ASP A 54 -6.65 -7.72 11.34
CA ASP A 54 -7.55 -7.42 12.45
C ASP A 54 -8.18 -6.03 12.21
N ILE A 55 -9.25 -6.01 11.41
CA ILE A 55 -9.95 -4.76 11.08
C ILE A 55 -10.63 -4.20 12.33
N GLU A 56 -11.05 -5.05 13.28
CA GLU A 56 -11.67 -4.58 14.52
C GLU A 56 -10.67 -3.81 15.39
N HIS A 57 -9.43 -4.29 15.45
CA HIS A 57 -8.31 -3.51 16.00
C HIS A 57 -8.14 -2.19 15.26
N ASN A 58 -8.04 -2.19 13.93
CA ASN A 58 -7.79 -0.97 13.16
C ASN A 58 -8.96 0.05 13.16
N LYS A 59 -10.19 -0.39 13.40
CA LYS A 59 -11.34 0.50 13.65
C LYS A 59 -11.22 1.22 15.00
N THR A 60 -10.73 0.52 16.01
CA THR A 60 -10.67 1.01 17.39
C THR A 60 -9.38 1.79 17.64
N ILE A 61 -8.26 1.24 17.21
CA ILE A 61 -6.89 1.72 17.33
C ILE A 61 -6.24 1.66 15.95
N PRO A 62 -6.37 2.73 15.12
CA PRO A 62 -5.75 2.77 13.80
C PRO A 62 -4.24 2.51 13.88
N ASP A 63 -3.75 1.50 13.16
CA ASP A 63 -2.33 1.18 13.04
C ASP A 63 -1.95 0.99 11.58
N GLY A 64 -1.40 2.05 10.98
CA GLY A 64 -0.99 2.04 9.58
C GLY A 64 0.11 1.01 9.28
N ARG A 65 0.91 0.60 10.29
CA ARG A 65 1.91 -0.45 10.12
C ARG A 65 1.23 -1.80 9.90
N SER A 66 0.25 -2.17 10.74
CA SER A 66 -0.47 -3.45 10.62
C SER A 66 -1.10 -3.62 9.24
N ILE A 67 -1.78 -2.58 8.74
CA ILE A 67 -2.36 -2.56 7.40
C ILE A 67 -1.29 -2.74 6.33
N TRP A 68 -0.17 -2.02 6.45
CA TRP A 68 0.90 -2.13 5.47
C TRP A 68 1.42 -3.55 5.37
N PHE A 69 1.70 -4.22 6.50
CA PHE A 69 2.24 -5.58 6.50
C PHE A 69 1.30 -6.60 5.85
N ALA A 70 0.02 -6.60 6.22
CA ALA A 70 -0.94 -7.56 5.70
C ALA A 70 -1.13 -7.44 4.18
N TYR A 71 -1.15 -6.22 3.64
CA TYR A 71 -1.23 -6.03 2.20
C TYR A 71 0.11 -6.24 1.50
N ALA A 72 1.22 -5.83 2.10
CA ALA A 72 2.54 -6.03 1.54
C ALA A 72 2.84 -7.53 1.32
N GLU A 73 2.32 -8.41 2.19
CA GLU A 73 2.49 -9.85 2.05
C GLU A 73 1.82 -10.39 0.79
N VAL A 74 0.53 -10.07 0.59
CA VAL A 74 -0.22 -10.48 -0.60
C VAL A 74 0.36 -9.86 -1.88
N LEU A 75 0.90 -8.65 -1.79
CA LEU A 75 1.49 -7.95 -2.93
C LEU A 75 2.92 -8.41 -3.24
N HIS A 76 3.60 -9.05 -2.28
CA HIS A 76 4.98 -9.50 -2.42
C HIS A 76 5.10 -10.50 -3.56
N ASP A 77 4.22 -11.50 -3.63
CA ASP A 77 4.26 -12.52 -4.69
C ASP A 77 4.17 -11.90 -6.09
N ASP A 78 3.31 -10.90 -6.29
CA ASP A 78 3.12 -10.26 -7.59
C ASP A 78 4.24 -9.27 -7.95
N LEU A 79 4.81 -8.59 -6.96
CA LEU A 79 5.91 -7.66 -7.19
C LEU A 79 7.25 -8.39 -7.38
N CYS A 80 7.43 -9.52 -6.71
CA CYS A 80 8.68 -10.27 -6.68
C CYS A 80 8.78 -11.36 -7.76
N ASP A 81 7.66 -11.76 -8.36
CA ASP A 81 7.63 -12.59 -9.57
C ASP A 81 7.89 -11.74 -10.82
N PRO A 82 8.93 -12.02 -11.64
CA PRO A 82 9.18 -11.33 -12.91
C PRO A 82 8.01 -11.31 -13.91
N THR A 83 7.08 -12.25 -13.78
CA THR A 83 5.86 -12.34 -14.61
C THR A 83 4.67 -11.61 -13.99
N GLY A 84 4.78 -11.16 -12.74
CA GLY A 84 3.73 -10.43 -12.04
C GLY A 84 3.50 -9.03 -12.61
N ASN A 85 2.26 -8.57 -12.52
CA ASN A 85 1.86 -7.28 -13.12
C ASN A 85 2.55 -6.10 -12.40
N LEU A 86 2.59 -6.12 -11.07
CA LEU A 86 3.27 -5.11 -10.28
C LEU A 86 4.78 -5.10 -10.55
N HIS A 87 5.39 -6.27 -10.72
CA HIS A 87 6.80 -6.35 -11.13
C HIS A 87 7.02 -5.59 -12.43
N GLN A 88 6.27 -5.94 -13.48
CA GLN A 88 6.43 -5.34 -14.81
C GLN A 88 6.24 -3.83 -14.80
N ILE A 89 5.26 -3.31 -14.04
CA ILE A 89 5.01 -1.88 -13.90
C ILE A 89 6.20 -1.19 -13.22
N ILE A 90 6.65 -1.72 -12.07
CA ILE A 90 7.70 -1.08 -11.26
C ILE A 90 9.10 -1.24 -11.87
N SER A 91 9.36 -2.35 -12.57
CA SER A 91 10.66 -2.65 -13.19
C SER A 91 10.80 -2.10 -14.61
N SER A 92 9.76 -1.47 -15.16
CA SER A 92 9.80 -0.97 -16.53
C SER A 92 10.82 0.17 -16.69
N ASN A 93 11.32 0.36 -17.92
CA ASN A 93 12.24 1.46 -18.23
C ASN A 93 11.58 2.84 -18.14
N ASN A 94 10.24 2.90 -18.05
CA ASN A 94 9.49 4.13 -17.87
C ASN A 94 9.12 4.28 -16.39
N PRO A 95 9.25 5.48 -15.79
CA PRO A 95 8.77 5.70 -14.43
C PRO A 95 7.27 5.42 -14.33
N ALA A 96 6.88 4.42 -13.53
CA ALA A 96 5.48 4.14 -13.26
C ALA A 96 4.84 5.33 -12.52
N SER A 97 3.64 5.72 -12.95
CA SER A 97 2.86 6.74 -12.22
C SER A 97 2.23 6.14 -10.97
N GLY A 98 1.96 6.99 -9.97
CA GLY A 98 1.25 6.55 -8.76
C GLY A 98 -0.13 5.95 -9.07
N SER A 99 -0.83 6.48 -10.08
CA SER A 99 -2.17 5.99 -10.45
C SER A 99 -2.14 4.59 -11.05
N GLU A 100 -1.15 4.28 -11.89
CA GLU A 100 -0.99 2.94 -12.50
C GLU A 100 -0.71 1.89 -11.43
N VAL A 101 0.20 2.19 -10.49
CA VAL A 101 0.52 1.27 -9.39
C VAL A 101 -0.69 1.05 -8.48
N ILE A 102 -1.42 2.11 -8.12
CA ILE A 102 -2.65 1.97 -7.32
C ILE A 102 -3.68 1.10 -8.05
N GLN A 103 -3.90 1.32 -9.35
CA GLN A 103 -4.86 0.55 -10.12
C GLN A 103 -4.48 -0.93 -10.14
N ALA A 104 -3.20 -1.24 -10.37
CA ALA A 104 -2.70 -2.61 -10.34
C ALA A 104 -2.88 -3.28 -8.97
N ILE A 105 -2.64 -2.56 -7.86
CA ILE A 105 -2.88 -3.07 -6.51
C ILE A 105 -4.38 -3.34 -6.28
N ILE A 106 -5.25 -2.39 -6.65
CA ILE A 106 -6.71 -2.53 -6.51
C ILE A 106 -7.19 -3.77 -7.28
N ASP A 107 -6.74 -3.95 -8.52
CA ASP A 107 -7.14 -5.08 -9.36
C ASP A 107 -6.62 -6.41 -8.80
N LYS A 108 -5.36 -6.45 -8.34
CA LYS A 108 -4.75 -7.64 -7.73
C LYS A 108 -5.53 -8.11 -6.49
N LEU A 109 -5.89 -7.17 -5.63
CA LEU A 109 -6.57 -7.41 -4.37
C LEU A 109 -8.10 -7.45 -4.49
N LYS A 110 -8.62 -7.20 -5.70
CA LYS A 110 -10.07 -7.10 -5.99
C LYS A 110 -10.78 -6.10 -5.05
N LEU A 111 -10.10 -4.99 -4.77
CA LEU A 111 -10.61 -3.95 -3.89
C LEU A 111 -11.59 -3.03 -4.65
N PRO A 112 -12.53 -2.38 -3.96
CA PRO A 112 -13.32 -1.32 -4.57
C PRO A 112 -12.45 -0.09 -4.88
N GLN A 113 -12.89 0.74 -5.83
CA GLN A 113 -12.17 1.96 -6.19
C GLN A 113 -12.09 2.99 -5.04
N SER A 114 -12.99 2.89 -4.06
CA SER A 114 -12.96 3.69 -2.83
C SER A 114 -11.70 3.43 -1.98
N SER A 115 -11.02 2.29 -2.15
CA SER A 115 -9.79 1.96 -1.42
C SER A 115 -8.57 2.74 -1.88
N ALA A 116 -8.66 3.49 -2.99
CA ALA A 116 -7.51 4.14 -3.62
C ALA A 116 -6.70 5.02 -2.66
N LEU A 117 -7.34 5.68 -1.69
CA LEU A 117 -6.64 6.47 -0.68
C LEU A 117 -5.80 5.59 0.26
N ILE A 118 -6.34 4.48 0.77
CA ILE A 118 -5.59 3.55 1.61
C ILE A 118 -4.52 2.81 0.81
N VAL A 119 -4.75 2.55 -0.47
CA VAL A 119 -3.76 1.90 -1.34
C VAL A 119 -2.59 2.82 -1.69
N ALA A 120 -2.79 4.15 -1.68
CA ALA A 120 -1.76 5.10 -2.10
C ALA A 120 -0.43 4.99 -1.31
N PRO A 121 -0.42 4.85 0.03
CA PRO A 121 0.80 4.56 0.77
C PRO A 121 1.51 3.25 0.41
N LEU A 122 0.77 2.19 0.07
CA LEU A 122 1.35 0.94 -0.42
C LEU A 122 2.06 1.17 -1.76
N ALA A 123 1.36 1.80 -2.71
CA ALA A 123 1.93 2.18 -4.01
C ALA A 123 3.17 3.08 -3.85
N GLY A 124 3.12 4.06 -2.94
CA GLY A 124 4.25 4.94 -2.63
C GLY A 124 5.47 4.17 -2.12
N SER A 125 5.26 3.15 -1.28
CA SER A 125 6.36 2.29 -0.80
C SER A 125 7.00 1.49 -1.93
N MET A 126 6.22 0.92 -2.86
CA MET A 126 6.74 0.21 -4.04
C MET A 126 7.51 1.14 -4.99
N LEU A 127 6.98 2.33 -5.27
CA LEU A 127 7.64 3.34 -6.09
C LEU A 127 8.95 3.86 -5.47
N SER A 128 9.04 3.83 -4.14
CA SER A 128 10.23 4.29 -3.43
C SER A 128 11.32 3.23 -3.39
N LEU A 129 10.94 2.02 -2.98
CA LEU A 129 11.85 0.89 -2.77
C LEU A 129 12.25 0.23 -4.10
N GLY A 130 11.34 0.20 -5.08
CA GLY A 130 11.47 -0.64 -6.26
C GLY A 130 11.37 -2.13 -5.92
N VAL A 131 11.38 -2.99 -6.94
CA VAL A 131 11.26 -4.45 -6.80
C VAL A 131 12.30 -5.01 -5.83
N ASN A 132 13.58 -4.76 -6.08
CA ASN A 132 14.66 -5.43 -5.35
C ASN A 132 14.68 -5.13 -3.85
N ALA A 133 14.42 -3.89 -3.44
CA ALA A 133 14.42 -3.55 -2.02
C ALA A 133 13.13 -4.00 -1.33
N PHE A 134 11.97 -3.86 -2.00
CA PHE A 134 10.70 -4.34 -1.46
C PHE A 134 10.75 -5.86 -1.20
N CYS A 135 11.27 -6.64 -2.15
CA CYS A 135 11.35 -8.09 -2.05
C CYS A 135 12.33 -8.61 -1.00
N ARG A 136 13.26 -7.76 -0.53
CA ARG A 136 14.21 -8.09 0.54
C ARG A 136 13.65 -7.84 1.94
N HIS A 137 12.55 -7.10 2.06
CA HIS A 137 11.89 -6.97 3.35
C HIS A 137 11.23 -8.32 3.70
N PRO A 138 11.58 -8.95 4.83
CA PRO A 138 10.82 -10.08 5.32
C PRO A 138 9.43 -9.58 5.67
N VAL A 139 8.47 -9.84 4.79
CA VAL A 139 7.06 -9.86 5.17
C VAL A 139 6.93 -11.12 6.00
N ALA A 140 6.63 -10.94 7.28
CA ALA A 140 6.75 -12.00 8.27
C ALA A 140 5.76 -13.13 7.92
N ARG A 141 6.25 -14.21 7.30
CA ARG A 141 5.59 -15.50 7.40
C ARG A 141 5.63 -15.90 8.87
N SER A 142 4.53 -15.71 9.57
CA SER A 142 4.25 -16.51 10.76
C SER A 142 4.12 -17.96 10.29
N GLU A 143 5.22 -18.71 10.44
CA GLU A 143 5.18 -20.18 10.53
C GLU A 143 4.50 -20.62 11.83
#